data_AF-A0A7S4PKL5-F1
#
_entry.id   AF-A0A7S4PKL5-F1
#
_cell.length_a   1.000
_cell.length_b   1.000
_cell.length_c   1.000
_cell.angle_alpha   90.00
_cell.angle_beta   90.00
_cell.angle_gamma   90.00
#
_symmetry.space_group_name_H-M   'P 1'
#
loop_
_entity.id
_entity.type
_entity.pdbx_description
1 polymer ?
#
loop_
_entity_poly.entity_id
_entity_poly.type
_entity_poly.pdbx_seq_one_letter_code
_entity_poly.pdbx_strand_id
1 'polypeptide(L)'
;IFCIRLLSMDTIAPPETPFEIEQRIRLVDNEYHALKQIEMRLKNDVKRQKEYIRANKDKLKLNQQLPYLVSTIGEVIEPDSLTGYLETSDGSNVDLDSQRRGKSVVIKTSTRQTIFLPVVGLVDPKTLKPGDLVGTNRDSYLILDRLPSEFDSRAKAMVVDEKPKDTFSSLGGLDTQVREII
;
A
#
# COMPACT_ATOMS: atom_id res chain seq x y z
N ILE A 1 19.06 53.53 38.48
CA ILE A 1 18.51 52.17 38.19
C ILE A 1 19.15 51.64 36.90
N PHE A 2 20.49 51.62 36.86
CA PHE A 2 21.27 51.30 35.65
C PHE A 2 22.35 50.29 36.06
N CYS A 3 21.91 49.14 36.58
CA CYS A 3 22.82 48.16 37.21
C CYS A 3 22.47 46.68 36.90
N ILE A 4 21.66 46.40 35.87
CA ILE A 4 21.21 45.01 35.60
C ILE A 4 21.63 44.47 34.22
N ARG A 5 22.18 45.29 33.31
CA ARG A 5 22.41 44.86 31.91
C ARG A 5 23.86 44.53 31.53
N LEU A 6 24.70 44.18 32.49
CA LEU A 6 26.12 43.83 32.25
C LEU A 6 26.46 42.35 32.53
N LEU A 7 25.45 41.51 32.78
CA LEU A 7 25.65 40.14 33.26
C LEU A 7 25.26 39.03 32.26
N SER A 8 25.04 39.33 30.99
CA SER A 8 24.51 38.33 30.04
C SER A 8 25.26 38.22 28.70
N MET A 9 26.50 38.72 28.58
CA MET A 9 27.23 38.68 27.30
C MET A 9 28.56 37.93 27.33
N ASP A 10 28.99 37.36 28.46
CA ASP A 10 30.25 36.59 28.52
C ASP A 10 30.04 35.21 29.17
N THR A 11 29.36 34.32 28.46
CA THR A 11 29.59 32.87 28.59
C THR A 11 30.14 32.32 27.28
N ILE A 12 31.17 33.01 26.76
CA ILE A 12 32.10 32.39 25.82
C ILE A 12 32.91 31.41 26.66
N ALA A 13 32.84 30.13 26.32
CA ALA A 13 33.66 29.08 26.93
C ALA A 13 35.11 29.57 27.04
N PRO A 14 35.85 29.23 28.13
CA PRO A 14 37.22 29.69 28.32
C PRO A 14 38.05 29.45 27.05
N PRO A 15 38.95 30.36 26.66
CA PRO A 15 39.72 30.20 25.44
C PRO A 15 40.52 28.90 25.52
N GLU A 16 40.12 27.92 24.71
CA GLU A 16 40.82 26.64 24.60
C GLU A 16 42.28 26.92 24.23
N THR A 17 43.20 26.23 24.89
CA THR A 17 44.62 26.41 24.58
C THR A 17 44.86 26.00 23.12
N PRO A 18 45.83 26.62 22.40
CA PRO A 18 46.09 26.29 20.99
C PRO A 18 46.33 24.78 20.75
N PHE A 19 46.89 24.10 21.76
CA PHE A 19 47.11 22.67 21.76
C PHE A 19 45.83 21.84 21.86
N GLU A 20 44.87 22.23 22.71
CA GLU A 20 43.57 21.56 22.81
C GLU A 20 42.78 21.67 21.50
N ILE A 21 42.88 22.82 20.83
CA ILE A 21 42.27 23.05 19.50
C ILE A 21 42.88 22.10 18.46
N GLU A 22 44.21 21.95 18.42
CA GLU A 22 44.88 21.01 17.51
C GLU A 22 44.48 19.55 17.75
N GLN A 23 44.37 19.13 19.01
CA GLN A 23 43.92 17.78 19.33
C GLN A 23 42.47 17.54 18.88
N ARG A 24 41.60 18.54 19.06
CA ARG A 24 40.19 18.47 18.66
C ARG A 24 40.02 18.42 17.14
N ILE A 25 40.82 19.19 16.39
CA ILE A 25 40.85 19.12 14.92
C ILE A 25 41.20 17.69 14.46
N ARG A 26 42.23 17.07 15.05
CA ARG A 26 42.62 15.70 14.69
C ARG A 26 41.54 14.67 15.02
N LEU A 27 40.84 14.82 16.15
CA LEU A 27 39.74 13.94 16.51
C LEU A 27 38.58 14.06 15.51
N VAL A 28 38.18 15.30 15.18
CA VAL A 28 37.11 15.56 14.21
C VAL A 28 37.50 15.07 12.81
N ASP A 29 38.76 15.21 12.39
CA ASP A 29 39.24 14.68 11.12
C ASP A 29 39.15 13.15 11.08
N ASN A 30 39.53 12.46 12.16
CA ASN A 30 39.42 11.01 12.25
C ASN A 30 37.95 10.56 12.18
N GLU A 31 37.06 11.26 12.90
CA GLU A 31 35.62 11.02 12.85
C GLU A 31 35.05 11.28 11.45
N TYR A 32 35.46 12.36 10.78
CA TYR A 32 35.04 12.66 9.41
C TYR A 32 35.42 11.54 8.43
N HIS A 33 36.64 11.02 8.53
CA HIS A 33 37.09 9.92 7.69
C HIS A 33 36.33 8.62 7.98
N ALA A 34 36.06 8.31 9.25
CA ALA A 34 35.25 7.16 9.64
C ALA A 34 33.80 7.29 9.11
N LEU A 35 33.18 8.46 9.26
CA LEU A 35 31.84 8.74 8.75
C LEU A 35 31.78 8.66 7.22
N LYS A 36 32.81 9.15 6.52
CA LYS A 36 32.90 9.08 5.06
C LYS A 36 33.00 7.63 4.57
N GLN A 37 33.74 6.76 5.28
CA GLN A 37 33.79 5.33 4.96
C GLN A 37 32.43 4.64 5.17
N ILE A 38 31.73 4.98 6.25
CA ILE A 38 30.37 4.47 6.52
C ILE A 38 29.39 4.94 5.44
N GLU A 39 29.48 6.21 5.03
CA GLU A 39 28.64 6.76 3.96
C GLU A 39 28.85 6.00 2.64
N MET A 40 30.11 5.73 2.26
CA MET A 40 30.41 4.95 1.06
C MET A 40 29.85 3.52 1.14
N ARG A 41 29.96 2.88 2.31
CA ARG A 41 29.36 1.55 2.54
C ARG A 41 27.84 1.58 2.40
N LEU A 42 27.15 2.51 3.07
CA LEU A 42 25.70 2.65 2.96
C LEU A 42 25.26 2.93 1.52
N LYS A 43 25.99 3.77 0.78
CA LYS A 43 25.69 4.04 -0.64
C LYS A 43 25.73 2.77 -1.49
N ASN A 44 26.73 1.91 -1.26
CA ASN A 44 26.83 0.63 -1.95
C ASN A 44 25.71 -0.33 -1.57
N ASP A 45 25.34 -0.41 -0.28
CA ASP A 45 24.23 -1.25 0.19
C ASP A 45 22.88 -0.79 -0.38
N VAL A 46 22.63 0.52 -0.42
CA VAL A 46 21.43 1.10 -1.04
C VAL A 46 21.40 0.79 -2.54
N LYS A 47 22.53 0.89 -3.24
CA LYS A 47 22.60 0.55 -4.66
C LYS A 47 22.27 -0.93 -4.89
N ARG A 48 22.86 -1.83 -4.10
CA ARG A 48 22.61 -3.27 -4.17
C ARG A 48 21.13 -3.60 -3.91
N GLN A 49 20.52 -3.00 -2.89
CA GLN A 49 19.11 -3.19 -2.59
C GLN A 49 18.21 -2.65 -3.71
N LYS A 50 18.54 -1.50 -4.30
CA LYS A 50 17.80 -0.94 -5.44
C LYS A 50 17.84 -1.86 -6.67
N GLU A 51 18.99 -2.44 -6.98
CA GLU A 51 19.14 -3.41 -8.06
C GLU A 51 18.30 -4.66 -7.81
N TYR A 52 18.29 -5.17 -6.57
CA TYR A 52 17.46 -6.30 -6.16
C TYR A 52 15.96 -6.00 -6.29
N ILE A 53 15.52 -4.83 -5.81
CA ILE A 53 14.13 -4.37 -5.94
C ILE A 53 13.75 -4.23 -7.43
N ARG A 54 14.65 -3.70 -8.26
CA ARG A 54 14.42 -3.55 -9.69
C ARG A 54 14.21 -4.92 -10.37
N ALA A 55 15.09 -5.88 -10.11
CA ALA A 55 14.97 -7.23 -10.65
C ALA A 55 13.66 -7.92 -10.22
N ASN A 56 13.25 -7.75 -8.97
CA ASN A 56 11.96 -8.29 -8.48
C ASN A 56 10.76 -7.59 -9.11
N LYS A 57 10.80 -6.27 -9.31
CA LYS A 57 9.76 -5.53 -10.02
C LYS A 57 9.62 -5.99 -11.47
N ASP A 58 10.73 -6.28 -12.14
CA ASP A 58 10.69 -6.75 -13.53
C ASP A 58 10.09 -8.17 -13.62
N LYS A 59 10.40 -9.06 -12.66
CA LYS A 59 9.72 -10.36 -12.53
C LYS A 59 8.22 -10.22 -12.27
N LEU A 60 7.83 -9.25 -11.44
CA LEU A 60 6.43 -9.00 -11.11
C LEU A 60 5.64 -8.49 -12.33
N LYS A 61 6.25 -7.62 -13.15
CA LYS A 61 5.64 -7.15 -14.41
C LYS A 61 5.38 -8.30 -15.40
N LEU A 62 6.30 -9.26 -15.51
CA LEU A 62 6.09 -10.44 -16.35
C LEU A 62 4.87 -11.25 -15.89
N ASN A 63 4.67 -11.39 -14.59
CA ASN A 63 3.51 -12.08 -14.02
C ASN A 63 2.21 -11.27 -14.07
N GLN A 64 2.29 -9.94 -14.19
CA GLN A 64 1.15 -9.05 -14.39
C GLN A 64 0.76 -8.90 -15.88
N GLN A 65 1.48 -9.54 -16.79
CA GLN A 65 1.12 -9.50 -18.20
C GLN A 65 -0.26 -10.16 -18.39
N LEU A 66 -1.12 -9.47 -19.16
CA LEU A 66 -2.39 -10.03 -19.60
C LEU A 66 -2.14 -11.34 -20.37
N PRO A 67 -3.01 -12.36 -20.23
CA PRO A 67 -4.35 -12.34 -19.67
C PRO A 67 -4.42 -12.81 -18.20
N TYR A 68 -5.23 -12.11 -17.39
CA TYR A 68 -5.64 -12.58 -16.07
C TYR A 68 -7.08 -13.10 -16.09
N LEU A 69 -7.39 -14.03 -15.19
CA LEU A 69 -8.74 -14.51 -14.94
C LEU A 69 -9.43 -13.56 -13.97
N VAL A 70 -10.60 -13.05 -14.35
CA VAL A 70 -11.43 -12.26 -13.43
C VAL A 70 -12.10 -13.18 -12.43
N SER A 71 -12.06 -12.80 -11.16
CA SER A 71 -12.69 -13.55 -10.08
C SER A 71 -13.35 -12.61 -9.08
N THR A 72 -14.32 -13.11 -8.35
CA THR A 72 -15.00 -12.39 -7.28
C THR A 72 -14.59 -12.97 -5.94
N ILE A 73 -14.39 -12.12 -4.95
CA ILE A 73 -14.13 -12.56 -3.58
C ILE A 73 -15.43 -13.08 -2.97
N GLY A 74 -15.43 -14.34 -2.55
CA GLY A 74 -16.55 -14.94 -1.84
C GLY A 74 -16.56 -14.53 -0.38
N GLU A 75 -15.49 -14.88 0.34
CA GLU A 75 -15.37 -14.65 1.77
C GLU A 75 -13.91 -14.40 2.15
N VAL A 76 -13.69 -13.56 3.16
CA VAL A 76 -12.38 -13.33 3.77
C VAL A 76 -12.44 -13.94 5.16
N ILE A 77 -11.60 -14.93 5.39
CA ILE A 77 -11.55 -15.70 6.64
C ILE A 77 -10.39 -15.18 7.47
N GLU A 78 -10.68 -14.78 8.70
CA GLU A 78 -9.65 -14.35 9.65
C GLU A 78 -8.99 -15.58 10.30
N PRO A 79 -7.68 -15.52 10.58
CA PRO A 79 -6.91 -16.67 11.07
C PRO A 79 -7.40 -17.17 12.43
N ASP A 80 -7.87 -16.27 13.30
CA ASP A 80 -8.31 -16.60 14.66
C ASP A 80 -9.59 -17.47 14.67
N SER A 81 -10.39 -17.41 13.61
CA SER A 81 -11.58 -18.25 13.42
C SER A 81 -11.22 -19.70 13.10
N LEU A 82 -10.01 -19.95 12.58
CA LEU A 82 -9.55 -21.25 12.10
C LEU A 82 -8.70 -21.98 13.15
N THR A 83 -7.95 -21.24 13.98
CA THR A 83 -7.08 -21.80 15.02
C THR A 83 -7.84 -22.52 16.14
N GLY A 84 -9.11 -22.17 16.39
CA GLY A 84 -9.93 -22.85 17.39
C GLY A 84 -10.29 -24.31 17.07
N TYR A 85 -10.13 -24.76 15.82
CA TYR A 85 -10.50 -26.11 15.37
C TYR A 85 -9.30 -26.99 14.94
N LEU A 86 -8.13 -26.41 14.69
CA LEU A 86 -6.98 -27.13 14.12
C LEU A 86 -5.90 -27.53 15.14
N GLU A 87 -5.96 -27.05 16.38
CA GLU A 87 -4.94 -27.34 17.40
C GLU A 87 -4.99 -28.78 17.95
N THR A 88 -5.99 -29.60 17.55
CA THR A 88 -6.24 -30.91 18.20
C THR A 88 -5.87 -32.15 17.38
N SER A 89 -5.38 -32.06 16.14
CA SER A 89 -5.09 -33.30 15.36
C SER A 89 -3.82 -33.23 14.53
N ASP A 90 -2.95 -34.18 14.83
CA ASP A 90 -1.90 -34.77 14.01
C ASP A 90 -0.55 -34.06 13.88
N GLY A 91 0.43 -34.63 14.59
CA GLY A 91 1.87 -34.43 14.43
C GLY A 91 2.43 -35.02 13.13
N SER A 92 1.78 -34.70 12.01
CA SER A 92 2.28 -34.92 10.66
C SER A 92 2.93 -33.62 10.17
N ASN A 93 3.93 -33.67 9.28
CA ASN A 93 4.60 -32.48 8.71
C ASN A 93 3.57 -31.47 8.18
N VAL A 94 3.24 -30.47 8.99
CA VAL A 94 2.32 -29.39 8.63
C VAL A 94 3.02 -28.44 7.68
N ASP A 95 2.42 -28.22 6.51
CA ASP A 95 2.88 -27.24 5.54
C ASP A 95 3.07 -25.87 6.21
N LEU A 96 4.21 -25.24 5.96
CA LEU A 96 4.58 -23.94 6.55
C LEU A 96 3.53 -22.85 6.27
N ASP A 97 2.77 -23.00 5.17
CA ASP A 97 1.70 -22.09 4.76
C ASP A 97 0.44 -22.22 5.63
N SER A 98 0.18 -23.40 6.20
CA SER A 98 -0.93 -23.63 7.13
C SER A 98 -0.68 -23.02 8.52
N GLN A 99 0.59 -22.82 8.88
CA GLN A 99 0.98 -22.12 10.13
C GLN A 99 0.99 -20.60 10.00
N ARG A 100 0.92 -20.06 8.78
CA ARG A 100 0.84 -18.61 8.59
C ARG A 100 -0.55 -18.15 9.02
N ARG A 101 -0.61 -17.46 10.16
CA ARG A 101 -1.77 -16.70 10.68
C ARG A 101 -2.08 -15.49 9.79
N GLY A 102 -2.27 -15.72 8.50
CA GLY A 102 -2.70 -14.73 7.52
C GLY A 102 -4.22 -14.78 7.36
N LYS A 103 -4.80 -13.69 6.86
CA LYS A 103 -6.19 -13.72 6.39
C LYS A 103 -6.25 -14.62 5.15
N SER A 104 -7.10 -15.63 5.19
CA SER A 104 -7.36 -16.52 4.06
C SER A 104 -8.51 -15.97 3.24
N VAL A 105 -8.55 -16.28 1.93
CA VAL A 105 -9.59 -15.76 1.04
C VAL A 105 -10.17 -16.89 0.21
N VAL A 106 -11.49 -16.95 0.14
CA VAL A 106 -12.22 -17.81 -0.80
C VAL A 106 -12.55 -17.00 -2.04
N ILE A 107 -12.13 -17.50 -3.19
CA ILE A 107 -12.32 -16.84 -4.49
C ILE A 107 -13.29 -17.65 -5.33
N LYS A 108 -14.23 -16.96 -5.99
CA LYS A 108 -15.13 -17.50 -7.00
C LYS A 108 -14.64 -17.05 -8.36
N THR A 109 -14.10 -17.97 -9.14
CA THR A 109 -13.59 -17.69 -10.48
C THR A 109 -14.72 -17.49 -11.49
N SER A 110 -14.47 -16.77 -12.58
CA SER A 110 -15.43 -16.65 -13.69
C SER A 110 -15.83 -18.00 -14.30
N THR A 111 -14.98 -19.02 -14.15
CA THR A 111 -15.27 -20.41 -14.57
C THR A 111 -16.15 -21.17 -13.57
N ARG A 112 -16.74 -20.47 -12.58
CA ARG A 112 -17.61 -21.01 -11.52
C ARG A 112 -16.93 -22.00 -10.57
N GLN A 113 -15.60 -21.96 -10.47
CA GLN A 113 -14.87 -22.73 -9.47
C GLN A 113 -14.65 -21.89 -8.21
N THR A 114 -14.85 -22.51 -7.04
CA THR A 114 -14.58 -21.92 -5.73
C THR A 114 -13.27 -22.46 -5.20
N ILE A 115 -12.28 -21.58 -5.02
CA ILE A 115 -10.93 -21.95 -4.62
C ILE A 115 -10.60 -21.26 -3.30
N PHE A 116 -10.07 -22.02 -2.35
CA PHE A 116 -9.57 -21.50 -1.08
C PHE A 116 -8.09 -21.15 -1.21
N LEU A 117 -7.74 -19.92 -0.84
CA LEU A 117 -6.38 -19.40 -0.89
C LEU A 117 -5.91 -19.10 0.55
N PRO A 118 -4.95 -19.88 1.11
CA PRO A 118 -4.40 -19.61 2.44
C PRO A 118 -3.49 -18.38 2.46
N VAL A 119 -2.83 -18.10 1.33
CA VAL A 119 -1.96 -16.92 1.16
C VAL A 119 -2.58 -15.99 0.14
N VAL A 120 -2.91 -14.78 0.60
CA VAL A 120 -3.28 -13.67 -0.29
C VAL A 120 -2.06 -13.28 -1.14
N GLY A 121 -2.29 -13.02 -2.43
CA GLY A 121 -1.25 -12.73 -3.40
C GLY A 121 -0.59 -11.35 -3.21
N LEU A 122 -0.63 -10.50 -4.23
CA LEU A 122 0.06 -9.20 -4.21
C LEU A 122 -0.73 -8.11 -3.47
N VAL A 123 -2.03 -8.31 -3.27
CA VAL A 123 -2.94 -7.31 -2.69
C VAL A 123 -3.07 -7.48 -1.18
N ASP A 124 -3.14 -6.36 -0.46
CA ASP A 124 -3.30 -6.36 0.99
C ASP A 124 -4.66 -6.94 1.42
N PRO A 125 -4.68 -7.93 2.33
CA PRO A 125 -5.91 -8.62 2.73
C PRO A 125 -6.88 -7.73 3.50
N LYS A 126 -6.42 -6.61 4.05
CA LYS A 126 -7.26 -5.64 4.78
C LYS A 126 -8.15 -4.81 3.86
N THR A 127 -7.76 -4.67 2.60
CA THR A 127 -8.50 -3.88 1.62
C THR A 127 -9.60 -4.68 0.93
N LEU A 128 -9.46 -6.00 0.95
CA LEU A 128 -10.37 -6.94 0.30
C LEU A 128 -11.67 -7.07 1.10
N LYS A 129 -12.79 -6.91 0.41
CA LYS A 129 -14.12 -7.16 0.94
C LYS A 129 -14.81 -8.27 0.12
N PRO A 130 -15.72 -9.04 0.74
CA PRO A 130 -16.61 -9.92 -0.01
C PRO A 130 -17.34 -9.17 -1.12
N GLY A 131 -17.41 -9.75 -2.31
CA GLY A 131 -18.03 -9.16 -3.50
C GLY A 131 -17.10 -8.31 -4.35
N ASP A 132 -15.86 -8.05 -3.93
CA ASP A 132 -14.89 -7.32 -4.75
C ASP A 132 -14.46 -8.13 -5.99
N LEU A 133 -14.30 -7.43 -7.11
CA LEU A 133 -13.75 -7.98 -8.34
C LEU A 133 -12.21 -7.94 -8.29
N VAL A 134 -11.56 -9.06 -8.55
CA VAL A 134 -10.11 -9.20 -8.50
C VAL A 134 -9.57 -9.89 -9.75
N GLY A 135 -8.40 -9.45 -10.20
CA GLY A 135 -7.61 -10.14 -11.21
C GLY A 135 -6.82 -11.26 -10.55
N THR A 136 -7.04 -12.49 -10.99
CA THR A 136 -6.32 -13.69 -10.56
C THR A 136 -5.51 -14.28 -11.70
N ASN A 137 -4.41 -14.95 -11.40
CA ASN A 137 -3.70 -15.73 -12.41
C ASN A 137 -4.52 -16.98 -12.79
N ARG A 138 -4.45 -17.42 -14.06
CA ARG A 138 -5.17 -18.59 -14.56
C ARG A 138 -4.66 -19.90 -13.97
N ASP A 139 -3.36 -20.03 -13.77
CA ASP A 139 -2.75 -21.32 -13.36
C ASP A 139 -2.61 -21.44 -11.84
N SER A 140 -2.22 -20.35 -11.16
CA SER A 140 -1.97 -20.34 -9.71
C SER A 140 -3.08 -19.74 -8.87
N TYR A 141 -4.09 -19.11 -9.49
CA TYR A 141 -5.22 -18.45 -8.82
C TYR A 141 -4.83 -17.37 -7.78
N LEU A 142 -3.56 -16.94 -7.76
CA LEU A 142 -3.09 -15.87 -6.90
C LEU A 142 -3.72 -14.54 -7.32
N ILE A 143 -4.17 -13.76 -6.33
CA ILE A 143 -4.69 -12.41 -6.53
C ILE A 143 -3.54 -11.49 -6.95
N LEU A 144 -3.64 -10.92 -8.14
CA LEU A 144 -2.66 -9.99 -8.71
C LEU A 144 -3.03 -8.54 -8.39
N ASP A 145 -4.27 -8.15 -8.68
CA ASP A 145 -4.73 -6.78 -8.53
C ASP A 145 -6.25 -6.73 -8.26
N ARG A 146 -6.71 -5.62 -7.68
CA ARG A 146 -8.13 -5.33 -7.51
C ARG A 146 -8.65 -4.62 -8.75
N LEU A 147 -9.71 -5.16 -9.32
CA LEU A 147 -10.40 -4.53 -10.44
C LEU A 147 -11.46 -3.55 -9.91
N PRO A 148 -11.70 -2.44 -10.61
CA PRO A 148 -12.81 -1.56 -10.27
C PRO A 148 -14.13 -2.32 -10.39
N SER A 149 -15.09 -1.99 -9.54
CA SER A 149 -16.43 -2.58 -9.62
C SER A 149 -17.04 -2.28 -10.98
N GLU A 150 -17.37 -3.31 -11.74
CA GLU A 150 -18.03 -3.16 -13.02
C GLU A 150 -19.54 -2.97 -12.82
N PHE A 151 -20.09 -1.95 -13.49
CA PHE A 151 -21.53 -1.75 -13.61
C PHE A 151 -22.06 -2.38 -14.89
N ASP A 152 -23.31 -2.85 -14.85
CA ASP A 152 -24.01 -3.34 -16.02
C ASP A 152 -24.06 -2.27 -17.12
N SER A 153 -23.93 -2.70 -18.38
CA SER A 153 -24.00 -1.81 -19.54
C SER A 153 -25.25 -0.92 -19.57
N ARG A 154 -26.40 -1.43 -19.09
CA ARG A 154 -27.65 -0.69 -19.01
C ARG A 154 -27.60 0.40 -17.95
N ALA A 155 -26.99 0.11 -16.80
CA ALA A 155 -26.79 1.11 -15.74
C ALA A 155 -25.77 2.17 -16.17
N LYS A 156 -24.72 1.78 -16.89
CA LYS A 156 -23.76 2.72 -17.50
C LYS A 156 -24.46 3.68 -18.48
N ALA A 157 -25.41 3.19 -19.27
CA ALA A 157 -26.20 4.02 -20.19
C ALA A 157 -27.21 4.96 -19.51
N MET A 158 -27.52 4.75 -18.23
CA MET A 158 -28.38 5.64 -17.45
C MET A 158 -27.60 6.78 -16.78
N VAL A 159 -26.27 6.75 -16.83
CA VAL A 159 -25.46 7.85 -16.32
C VAL A 159 -25.67 9.05 -17.22
N VAL A 160 -26.04 10.18 -16.62
CA VAL A 160 -26.26 11.43 -17.35
C VAL A 160 -24.90 11.99 -17.76
N ASP A 161 -24.58 11.87 -19.05
CA ASP A 161 -23.31 12.39 -19.60
C ASP A 161 -23.32 13.92 -19.70
N GLU A 162 -24.43 14.49 -20.18
CA GLU A 162 -24.58 15.93 -20.37
C GLU A 162 -25.82 16.47 -19.67
N LYS A 163 -25.65 17.59 -18.96
CA LYS A 163 -26.79 18.33 -18.40
C LYS A 163 -27.55 18.99 -19.57
N PRO A 164 -28.89 18.84 -19.66
CA PRO A 164 -29.67 19.51 -20.70
C PRO A 164 -29.50 21.05 -20.59
N LYS A 165 -29.42 21.71 -21.74
CA LYS A 165 -29.28 23.18 -21.84
C LYS A 165 -30.63 23.91 -21.86
N ASP A 166 -31.73 23.17 -21.87
CA ASP A 166 -33.07 23.74 -21.96
C ASP A 166 -33.47 24.42 -20.65
N THR A 167 -34.09 25.59 -20.78
CA THR A 167 -34.58 26.40 -19.65
C THR A 167 -36.09 26.29 -19.59
N PHE A 168 -36.73 26.40 -18.42
CA PHE A 168 -38.19 26.29 -18.29
C PHE A 168 -38.98 27.25 -19.19
N SER A 169 -38.39 28.36 -19.62
CA SER A 169 -38.98 29.30 -20.58
C SER A 169 -39.12 28.75 -22.01
N SER A 170 -38.42 27.68 -22.38
CA SER A 170 -38.55 27.02 -23.69
C SER A 170 -39.61 25.91 -23.70
N LEU A 171 -40.26 25.64 -22.56
CA LEU A 171 -41.32 24.64 -22.43
C LEU A 171 -42.69 25.35 -22.42
N GLY A 172 -43.45 25.25 -23.52
CA GLY A 172 -44.74 25.93 -23.67
C GLY A 172 -45.93 25.11 -23.17
N GLY A 173 -46.92 25.78 -22.56
CA GLY A 173 -48.24 25.21 -22.27
C GLY A 173 -48.35 24.34 -21.01
N LEU A 174 -47.29 24.24 -20.20
CA LEU A 174 -47.23 23.48 -18.95
C LEU A 174 -47.00 24.36 -17.71
N ASP A 175 -47.44 25.63 -17.73
CA ASP A 175 -47.20 26.60 -16.65
C ASP A 175 -47.72 26.14 -15.28
N THR A 176 -48.80 25.37 -15.23
CA THR A 176 -49.35 24.78 -14.00
C THR A 176 -48.40 23.75 -13.38
N GLN A 177 -47.85 22.84 -14.18
CA GLN A 177 -46.95 21.79 -13.72
C GLN A 177 -45.57 22.33 -13.38
N VAL A 178 -45.09 23.33 -14.14
CA VAL A 178 -43.83 24.03 -13.83
C VAL A 178 -43.91 24.71 -12.46
N ARG A 179 -45.08 25.26 -12.09
CA ARG A 179 -45.31 25.88 -10.77
C ARG A 179 -45.38 24.87 -9.62
N GLU A 180 -45.73 23.61 -9.89
CA GLU A 180 -45.81 22.55 -8.86
C GLU A 180 -44.46 21.87 -8.60
N ILE A 181 -43.56 21.85 -9.58
CA ILE A 181 -42.24 21.19 -9.49
C ILE A 181 -41.14 22.12 -8.95
N ILE A 182 -41.27 23.43 -9.18
CA ILE A 182 -40.37 24.47 -8.62
C ILE A 182 -40.72 24.73 -7.16
#